data_AF-A0A7C7WAD6-F1
#
_entry.id   AF-A0A7C7WAD6-F1
#
_cell.length_a   1.000
_cell.length_b   1.000
_cell.length_c   1.000
_cell.angle_alpha   90.00
_cell.angle_beta   90.00
_cell.angle_gamma   90.00
#
_symmetry.space_group_name_H-M   'P 1'
#
loop_
_entity.id
_entity.type
_entity.pdbx_description
1 polymer ?
#
loop_
_entity_poly.entity_id
_entity_poly.type
_entity_poly.pdbx_seq_one_letter_code
_entity_poly.pdbx_strand_id
1 'polypeptide(L)'
;MSPADQPDEHLVVFTPSGRRGQIATGTTLLDAARRLGVDLDSVCGGRGICGRCQVEPTFGDFAKHGMTVAEDHVSPRGTVEDSYRGRRPLAGSHRLACAATVCGDLVVDVPAGSQVHRQVVRKEVDLGDLELDPVLVLRLVEVPEATLDESIGEVRRLLEALDDQWGLTGISVDDRIVAELQAALGMGRRTITVAIRDDNLVVAAWPGLRDRALGVAIDVGSTTIAGHLCDLATGTVLATAGAMNPQIRFGEDLMSRVSYVMMNPGGEVALTNAVREVLDGLLGDLCGQA
;
A
#
# COMPACT_ATOMS: atom_id res chain seq x y z
N MET A 1 -39.34 37.47 -14.98
CA MET A 1 -38.39 36.57 -14.26
C MET A 1 -37.12 37.36 -14.05
N SER A 2 -36.79 37.67 -12.80
CA SER A 2 -35.64 38.51 -12.45
C SER A 2 -34.34 37.70 -12.42
N PRO A 3 -33.15 38.32 -12.64
CA PRO A 3 -31.87 37.63 -12.79
C PRO A 3 -31.23 37.07 -11.49
N ALA A 4 -32.00 36.87 -10.42
CA ALA A 4 -31.47 36.75 -9.05
C ALA A 4 -31.66 35.38 -8.38
N ASP A 5 -31.80 34.30 -9.16
CA ASP A 5 -32.06 32.96 -8.60
C ASP A 5 -31.30 31.85 -9.34
N GLN A 6 -30.09 32.14 -9.83
CA GLN A 6 -29.15 31.08 -10.19
C GLN A 6 -28.49 30.60 -8.88
N PRO A 7 -28.58 29.31 -8.53
CA PRO A 7 -27.89 28.80 -7.36
C PRO A 7 -26.40 29.06 -7.53
N ASP A 8 -25.73 29.58 -6.50
CA ASP A 8 -24.27 29.73 -6.51
C ASP A 8 -23.66 28.36 -6.85
N GLU A 9 -22.92 28.30 -7.96
CA GLU A 9 -22.23 27.09 -8.40
C GLU A 9 -20.74 27.21 -8.06
N HIS A 10 -20.17 26.09 -7.64
CA HIS A 10 -18.78 25.98 -7.25
C HIS A 10 -18.08 24.89 -8.06
N LEU A 11 -16.82 25.13 -8.38
CA LEU A 11 -16.00 24.13 -9.04
C LEU A 11 -15.63 23.04 -8.03
N VAL A 12 -16.06 21.81 -8.31
CA VAL A 12 -15.69 20.63 -7.51
C VAL A 12 -14.83 19.70 -8.35
N VAL A 13 -13.69 19.29 -7.80
CA VAL A 13 -12.75 18.36 -8.44
C VAL A 13 -12.59 17.11 -7.58
N PHE A 14 -12.80 15.93 -8.17
CA PHE A 14 -12.61 14.65 -7.50
C PHE A 14 -11.29 13.98 -7.90
N THR A 15 -10.36 13.86 -6.96
CA THR A 15 -9.16 13.03 -7.11
C THR A 15 -9.44 11.62 -6.59
N PRO A 16 -8.75 10.59 -7.09
CA PRO A 16 -7.78 10.58 -8.19
C PRO A 16 -8.41 10.58 -9.61
N SER A 17 -9.75 10.53 -9.74
CA SER A 17 -10.41 10.37 -11.04
C SER A 17 -10.24 11.55 -12.01
N GLY A 18 -9.87 12.74 -11.52
CA GLY A 18 -9.73 13.98 -12.28
C GLY A 18 -11.07 14.60 -12.74
N ARG A 19 -12.19 13.96 -12.43
CA ARG A 19 -13.54 14.41 -12.82
C ARG A 19 -13.89 15.69 -12.08
N ARG A 20 -14.42 16.67 -12.82
CA ARG A 20 -14.72 18.00 -12.30
C ARG A 20 -15.96 18.61 -12.94
N GLY A 21 -16.62 19.52 -12.25
CA GLY A 21 -17.69 20.32 -12.81
C GLY A 21 -18.24 21.35 -11.84
N GLN A 22 -19.15 22.18 -12.34
CA GLN A 22 -19.87 23.17 -11.56
C GLN A 22 -21.00 22.49 -10.78
N ILE A 23 -21.01 22.71 -9.46
CA ILE A 23 -21.93 22.08 -8.53
C ILE A 23 -22.60 23.16 -7.67
N ALA A 24 -23.93 23.18 -7.68
CA ALA A 24 -24.71 24.10 -6.85
C ALA A 24 -24.43 23.91 -5.36
N THR A 25 -24.36 25.03 -4.63
CA THR A 25 -24.29 25.08 -3.16
C THR A 25 -25.35 24.22 -2.51
N GLY A 26 -24.95 23.51 -1.45
CA GLY A 26 -25.81 22.57 -0.71
C GLY A 26 -25.97 21.19 -1.36
N THR A 27 -25.44 20.96 -2.57
CA THR A 27 -25.39 19.62 -3.17
C THR A 27 -24.48 18.71 -2.35
N THR A 28 -24.91 17.47 -2.07
CA THR A 28 -24.06 16.50 -1.36
C THR A 28 -22.87 16.08 -2.22
N LEU A 29 -21.73 15.76 -1.60
CA LEU A 29 -20.57 15.26 -2.34
C LEU A 29 -20.87 13.94 -3.07
N LEU A 30 -21.79 13.13 -2.54
CA LEU A 30 -22.24 11.90 -3.20
C LEU A 30 -23.03 12.20 -4.47
N ASP A 31 -23.93 13.18 -4.45
CA ASP A 31 -24.71 13.55 -5.64
C ASP A 31 -23.83 14.27 -6.67
N ALA A 32 -22.89 15.10 -6.22
CA ALA A 32 -21.85 15.68 -7.07
C ALA A 32 -21.01 14.59 -7.74
N ALA A 33 -20.53 13.61 -6.97
CA ALA A 33 -19.80 12.45 -7.48
C ALA A 33 -20.60 11.70 -8.54
N ARG A 34 -21.89 11.41 -8.28
CA ARG A 34 -22.77 10.72 -9.25
C ARG A 34 -22.97 11.50 -10.53
N ARG A 35 -23.23 12.82 -10.45
CA ARG A 35 -23.41 13.69 -11.63
C ARG A 35 -22.16 13.73 -12.50
N LEU A 36 -20.99 13.76 -11.87
CA LEU A 36 -19.71 13.76 -12.55
C LEU A 36 -19.25 12.34 -12.94
N GLY A 37 -20.00 11.31 -12.53
CA GLY A 37 -19.73 9.88 -12.74
C GLY A 37 -18.51 9.34 -11.99
N VAL A 38 -18.09 10.00 -10.92
CA VAL A 38 -17.00 9.58 -10.04
C VAL A 38 -17.30 8.21 -9.46
N ASP A 39 -16.27 7.36 -9.42
CA ASP A 39 -16.39 6.02 -8.88
C ASP A 39 -16.42 6.05 -7.34
N LEU A 40 -17.62 6.18 -6.78
CA LEU A 40 -17.86 6.29 -5.34
C LEU A 40 -18.96 5.32 -4.90
N ASP A 41 -18.62 4.40 -4.00
CA ASP A 41 -19.51 3.36 -3.48
C ASP A 41 -20.55 3.95 -2.52
N SER A 42 -21.81 3.57 -2.73
CA SER A 42 -22.94 4.03 -1.93
C SER A 42 -24.03 2.97 -1.77
N VAL A 43 -23.68 1.76 -1.33
CA VAL A 43 -24.63 0.65 -1.07
C VAL A 43 -25.86 1.00 -0.22
N CYS A 44 -25.74 1.96 0.72
CA CYS A 44 -26.87 2.38 1.55
C CYS A 44 -27.78 3.43 0.91
N GLY A 45 -27.46 3.90 -0.30
CA GLY A 45 -28.24 4.94 -0.99
C GLY A 45 -28.10 6.34 -0.40
N GLY A 46 -27.08 6.60 0.42
CA GLY A 46 -26.85 7.91 1.05
C GLY A 46 -27.44 8.09 2.44
N ARG A 47 -27.87 7.01 3.10
CA ARG A 47 -28.44 7.02 4.47
C ARG A 47 -27.43 7.25 5.60
N GLY A 48 -26.13 7.37 5.30
CA GLY A 48 -25.09 7.59 6.31
C GLY A 48 -24.82 6.41 7.25
N ILE A 49 -25.20 5.17 6.89
CA ILE A 49 -25.07 4.00 7.77
C ILE A 49 -23.95 3.01 7.41
N CYS A 50 -23.42 3.06 6.17
CA CYS A 50 -22.47 2.04 5.68
C CYS A 50 -21.00 2.48 5.70
N GLY A 51 -20.73 3.79 5.68
CA GLY A 51 -19.38 4.35 5.59
C GLY A 51 -18.56 3.95 4.36
N ARG A 52 -19.21 3.56 3.26
CA ARG A 52 -18.53 3.26 1.99
C ARG A 52 -18.33 4.47 1.08
N CYS A 53 -19.12 5.53 1.28
CA CYS A 53 -19.01 6.79 0.56
C CYS A 53 -18.03 7.76 1.25
N GLN A 54 -16.97 7.25 1.90
CA GLN A 54 -16.02 8.12 2.59
C GLN A 54 -15.20 8.90 1.56
N VAL A 55 -15.02 10.19 1.82
CA VAL A 55 -14.22 11.11 1.01
C VAL A 55 -13.41 12.02 1.93
N GLU A 56 -12.33 12.59 1.41
CA GLU A 56 -11.48 13.52 2.13
C GLU A 56 -11.47 14.89 1.42
N PRO A 57 -12.09 15.94 1.99
CA PRO A 57 -11.89 17.29 1.51
C PRO A 57 -10.44 17.73 1.73
N THR A 58 -9.79 18.23 0.69
CA THR A 58 -8.40 18.72 0.76
C THR A 58 -8.37 20.24 0.70
N PHE A 59 -7.65 20.86 1.64
CA PHE A 59 -7.60 22.32 1.81
C PHE A 59 -6.24 22.88 1.42
N GLY A 60 -6.20 24.15 1.00
CA GLY A 60 -4.97 24.85 0.60
C GLY A 60 -5.04 25.44 -0.81
N ASP A 61 -3.88 25.81 -1.33
CA ASP A 61 -3.75 26.40 -2.67
C ASP A 61 -3.49 25.31 -3.73
N PHE A 62 -4.35 25.23 -4.74
CA PHE A 62 -4.28 24.25 -5.82
C PHE A 62 -4.02 24.96 -7.16
N ALA A 63 -2.78 25.40 -7.36
CA ALA A 63 -2.36 26.12 -8.57
C ALA A 63 -2.76 25.44 -9.89
N LYS A 64 -2.77 24.10 -9.95
CA LYS A 64 -3.21 23.32 -11.13
C LYS A 64 -4.69 23.53 -11.47
N HIS A 65 -5.53 23.72 -10.45
CA HIS A 65 -6.97 23.94 -10.60
C HIS A 65 -7.33 25.43 -10.58
N GLY A 66 -6.36 26.31 -10.27
CA GLY A 66 -6.57 27.75 -10.19
C GLY A 66 -7.49 28.15 -9.05
N MET A 67 -7.48 27.40 -7.94
CA MET A 67 -8.43 27.56 -6.83
C MET A 67 -7.73 27.45 -5.48
N THR A 68 -8.21 28.21 -4.50
CA THR A 68 -7.87 28.07 -3.08
C THR A 68 -9.07 27.48 -2.37
N VAL A 69 -8.86 26.39 -1.64
CA VAL A 69 -9.91 25.66 -0.93
C VAL A 69 -9.76 25.91 0.57
N ALA A 70 -10.79 26.50 1.19
CA ALA A 70 -10.86 26.75 2.63
C ALA A 70 -11.75 25.74 3.35
N GLU A 71 -11.63 25.64 4.68
CA GLU A 71 -12.39 24.67 5.49
C GLU A 71 -13.91 24.89 5.45
N ASP A 72 -14.35 26.12 5.21
CA ASP A 72 -15.76 26.50 5.07
C ASP A 72 -16.33 26.25 3.67
N HIS A 73 -15.52 25.79 2.72
CA HIS A 73 -16.00 25.37 1.39
C HIS A 73 -16.71 24.00 1.40
N VAL A 74 -16.68 23.30 2.54
CA VAL A 74 -17.48 22.11 2.81
C VAL A 74 -18.31 22.34 4.07
N SER A 75 -19.53 21.80 4.11
CA SER A 75 -20.38 21.96 5.29
C SER A 75 -19.73 21.40 6.56
N PRO A 76 -20.03 21.98 7.75
CA PRO A 76 -19.57 21.42 9.02
C PRO A 76 -20.10 20.00 9.21
N ARG A 77 -19.45 19.23 10.09
CA ARG A 77 -19.93 17.90 10.45
C ARG A 77 -21.34 18.00 11.04
N GLY A 78 -22.24 17.19 10.52
CA GLY A 78 -23.62 17.12 10.96
C GLY A 78 -23.90 15.90 11.83
N THR A 79 -25.13 15.81 12.33
CA THR A 79 -25.60 14.72 13.21
C THR A 79 -25.37 13.33 12.61
N VAL A 80 -25.49 13.18 11.29
CA VAL A 80 -25.27 11.90 10.57
C VAL A 80 -23.81 11.43 10.74
N GLU A 81 -22.84 12.33 10.69
CA GLU A 81 -21.43 12.00 10.82
C GLU A 81 -21.03 11.81 12.28
N ASP A 82 -21.54 12.64 13.19
CA ASP A 82 -21.23 12.56 14.63
C ASP A 82 -21.79 11.28 15.28
N SER A 83 -22.98 10.88 14.85
CA SER A 83 -23.65 9.66 15.34
C SER A 83 -23.26 8.40 14.58
N TYR A 84 -22.37 8.50 13.58
CA TYR A 84 -21.97 7.35 12.79
C TYR A 84 -21.22 6.32 13.64
N ARG A 85 -21.71 5.09 13.65
CA ARG A 85 -21.15 3.92 14.37
C ARG A 85 -21.02 2.69 13.47
N GLY A 86 -20.88 2.91 12.16
CA GLY A 86 -20.76 1.82 11.19
C GLY A 86 -19.41 1.11 11.26
N ARG A 87 -19.29 -0.02 10.55
CA ARG A 87 -18.09 -0.88 10.55
C ARG A 87 -16.82 -0.20 10.04
N ARG A 88 -16.94 0.88 9.28
CA ARG A 88 -15.81 1.62 8.70
C ARG A 88 -15.70 2.98 9.37
N PRO A 89 -14.92 3.14 10.46
CA PRO A 89 -14.86 4.39 11.22
C PRO A 89 -14.38 5.56 10.35
N LEU A 90 -14.87 6.76 10.65
CA LEU A 90 -14.38 8.01 10.04
C LEU A 90 -13.10 8.42 10.76
N ALA A 91 -11.94 8.20 10.12
CA ALA A 91 -10.65 8.61 10.65
C ALA A 91 -10.26 10.01 10.14
N GLY A 92 -9.69 10.84 11.02
CA GLY A 92 -9.13 12.15 10.66
C GLY A 92 -10.12 13.08 9.94
N SER A 93 -9.71 13.55 8.76
CA SER A 93 -10.44 14.45 7.84
C SER A 93 -11.53 13.74 7.03
N HIS A 94 -11.71 12.42 7.14
CA HIS A 94 -12.72 11.71 6.37
C HIS A 94 -14.15 12.14 6.72
N ARG A 95 -14.91 12.39 5.66
CA ARG A 95 -16.33 12.79 5.68
C ARG A 95 -17.18 11.74 4.98
N LEU A 96 -18.46 11.66 5.33
CA LEU A 96 -19.42 10.88 4.55
C LEU A 96 -19.90 11.75 3.39
N ALA A 97 -19.61 11.35 2.16
CA ALA A 97 -20.00 12.12 0.98
C ALA A 97 -21.52 12.31 0.87
N CYS A 98 -22.31 11.40 1.44
CA CYS A 98 -23.77 11.53 1.47
C CYS A 98 -24.31 12.54 2.48
N ALA A 99 -23.46 13.07 3.37
CA ALA A 99 -23.83 14.05 4.39
C ALA A 99 -23.12 15.40 4.20
N ALA A 100 -21.85 15.37 3.78
CA ALA A 100 -21.10 16.57 3.46
C ALA A 100 -21.64 17.23 2.18
N THR A 101 -21.78 18.56 2.21
CA THR A 101 -22.32 19.36 1.11
C THR A 101 -21.33 20.42 0.66
N VAL A 102 -21.41 20.80 -0.61
CA VAL A 102 -20.59 21.84 -1.22
C VAL A 102 -21.04 23.21 -0.70
N CYS A 103 -20.09 24.00 -0.20
CA CYS A 103 -20.30 25.39 0.25
C CYS A 103 -19.36 26.39 -0.44
N GLY A 104 -18.41 25.89 -1.23
CA GLY A 104 -17.43 26.66 -1.98
C GLY A 104 -16.67 25.77 -2.95
N ASP A 105 -15.72 26.36 -3.65
CA ASP A 105 -14.79 25.66 -4.56
C ASP A 105 -14.00 24.58 -3.80
N LEU A 106 -14.05 23.33 -4.26
CA LEU A 106 -13.62 22.18 -3.45
C LEU A 106 -12.81 21.15 -4.25
N VAL A 107 -11.72 20.67 -3.64
CA VAL A 107 -11.01 19.47 -4.09
C VAL A 107 -11.31 18.34 -3.10
N VAL A 108 -11.75 17.20 -3.62
CA VAL A 108 -12.21 16.05 -2.84
C VAL A 108 -11.45 14.81 -3.27
N ASP A 109 -10.73 14.19 -2.34
CA ASP A 109 -10.11 12.89 -2.56
C ASP A 109 -11.10 11.75 -2.29
N VAL A 110 -11.11 10.76 -3.18
CA VAL A 110 -11.90 9.53 -3.07
C VAL A 110 -10.97 8.37 -2.75
N PRO A 111 -10.89 7.94 -1.47
CA PRO A 111 -10.06 6.82 -1.06
C PRO A 111 -10.37 5.54 -1.84
N ALA A 112 -9.35 4.72 -2.10
CA ALA A 112 -9.50 3.45 -2.83
C ALA A 112 -10.56 2.53 -2.21
N GLY A 113 -10.67 2.50 -0.88
CA GLY A 113 -11.68 1.70 -0.17
C GLY A 113 -13.13 2.16 -0.38
N SER A 114 -13.32 3.34 -0.96
CA SER A 114 -14.62 3.94 -1.31
C SER A 114 -14.93 3.85 -2.81
N GLN A 115 -14.03 3.32 -3.66
CA GLN A 115 -14.26 3.16 -5.11
C GLN A 115 -14.97 1.83 -5.38
N VAL A 116 -15.92 1.79 -6.32
CA VAL A 116 -16.69 0.56 -6.64
C VAL A 116 -15.83 -0.42 -7.43
N HIS A 117 -15.03 0.07 -8.37
CA HIS A 117 -14.16 -0.78 -9.19
C HIS A 117 -12.79 -0.88 -8.55
N ARG A 118 -12.49 -2.05 -7.98
CA ARG A 118 -11.11 -2.41 -7.66
C ARG A 118 -10.38 -2.65 -8.97
N GLN A 119 -9.18 -2.09 -9.15
CA GLN A 119 -8.36 -2.42 -10.31
C GLN A 119 -7.99 -3.90 -10.22
N VAL A 120 -8.57 -4.71 -11.11
CA VAL A 120 -8.25 -6.12 -11.25
C VAL A 120 -7.11 -6.24 -12.24
N VAL A 121 -5.93 -6.65 -11.78
CA VAL A 121 -4.82 -7.00 -12.66
C VAL A 121 -5.17 -8.35 -13.29
N ARG A 122 -5.59 -8.32 -14.57
CA ARG A 122 -5.94 -9.52 -15.35
C ARG A 122 -4.81 -9.87 -16.32
N LYS A 123 -3.62 -10.15 -15.79
CA LYS A 123 -2.55 -10.80 -16.54
C LYS A 123 -2.22 -12.09 -15.82
N GLU A 124 -2.58 -13.22 -16.42
CA GLU A 124 -1.98 -14.50 -16.04
C GLU A 124 -0.51 -14.42 -16.43
N VAL A 125 0.37 -14.70 -15.46
CA VAL A 125 1.81 -14.73 -15.66
C VAL A 125 2.18 -16.19 -15.92
N ASP A 126 2.34 -16.53 -17.20
CA ASP A 126 2.92 -17.81 -17.60
C ASP A 126 4.43 -17.64 -17.72
N LEU A 127 5.17 -18.26 -16.80
CA LEU A 127 6.63 -18.17 -16.73
C LEU A 127 7.33 -19.17 -17.66
N GLY A 128 6.62 -20.08 -18.33
CA GLY A 128 7.22 -21.07 -19.24
C GLY A 128 8.39 -21.85 -18.60
N ASP A 129 9.37 -22.23 -19.43
CA ASP A 129 10.61 -22.89 -19.00
C ASP A 129 11.68 -21.87 -18.60
N LEU A 130 11.43 -21.08 -17.56
CA LEU A 130 12.44 -20.18 -16.99
C LEU A 130 13.32 -20.96 -15.98
N GLU A 131 14.64 -20.88 -16.13
CA GLU A 131 15.54 -21.31 -15.07
C GLU A 131 15.42 -20.33 -13.89
N LEU A 132 15.03 -20.87 -12.72
CA LEU A 132 14.76 -20.05 -11.54
C LEU A 132 16.06 -19.77 -10.81
N ASP A 133 16.40 -18.48 -10.77
CA ASP A 133 17.48 -17.92 -9.96
C ASP A 133 16.91 -16.92 -8.93
N PRO A 134 16.30 -17.42 -7.83
CA PRO A 134 15.62 -16.56 -6.88
C PRO A 134 16.61 -15.79 -5.99
N VAL A 135 16.34 -14.51 -5.78
CA VAL A 135 17.12 -13.60 -4.91
C VAL A 135 17.32 -14.12 -3.47
N LEU A 136 16.44 -15.02 -3.01
CA LEU A 136 16.47 -15.60 -1.68
C LEU A 136 16.24 -17.11 -1.76
N VAL A 137 17.20 -17.87 -1.23
CA VAL A 137 17.12 -19.34 -1.15
C VAL A 137 17.14 -19.81 0.29
N LEU A 138 16.39 -20.87 0.58
CA LEU A 138 16.43 -21.54 1.88
C LEU A 138 17.40 -22.72 1.83
N ARG A 139 18.20 -22.88 2.89
CA ARG A 139 19.11 -24.01 3.08
C ARG A 139 18.92 -24.60 4.46
N LEU A 140 18.58 -25.89 4.51
CA LEU A 140 18.61 -26.67 5.74
C LEU A 140 20.07 -27.03 6.01
N VAL A 141 20.56 -26.72 7.20
CA VAL A 141 21.95 -26.96 7.59
C VAL A 141 22.00 -27.56 8.99
N GLU A 142 22.82 -28.59 9.15
CA GLU A 142 23.14 -29.16 10.46
C GLU A 142 24.43 -28.51 10.98
N VAL A 143 24.33 -27.74 12.07
CA VAL A 143 25.46 -27.01 12.64
C VAL A 143 26.08 -27.83 13.77
N PRO A 144 27.37 -28.20 13.69
CA PRO A 144 28.04 -29.00 14.72
C PRO A 144 27.95 -28.36 16.12
N GLU A 145 27.91 -29.20 17.15
CA GLU A 145 28.08 -28.75 18.54
C GLU A 145 29.50 -28.23 18.79
N ALA A 146 29.62 -27.33 19.76
CA ALA A 146 30.92 -26.90 20.23
C ALA A 146 31.63 -28.05 20.97
N THR A 147 32.81 -28.42 20.49
CA THR A 147 33.70 -29.33 21.22
C THR A 147 34.58 -28.53 22.20
N LEU A 148 34.98 -29.15 23.30
CA LEU A 148 35.80 -28.49 24.34
C LEU A 148 37.15 -27.97 23.83
N ASP A 149 37.63 -28.52 22.71
CA ASP A 149 38.93 -28.20 22.12
C ASP A 149 38.86 -27.08 21.05
N GLU A 150 37.66 -26.60 20.71
CA GLU A 150 37.43 -25.63 19.63
C GLU A 150 36.79 -24.32 20.12
N SER A 151 37.55 -23.23 20.08
CA SER A 151 37.06 -21.87 20.39
C SER A 151 36.58 -21.12 19.14
N ILE A 152 35.76 -21.76 18.29
CA ILE A 152 35.11 -21.10 17.15
C ILE A 152 33.68 -20.69 17.51
N GLY A 153 33.30 -19.46 17.15
CA GLY A 153 31.96 -18.93 17.41
C GLY A 153 30.89 -19.54 16.48
N GLU A 154 29.63 -19.46 16.89
CA GLU A 154 28.48 -20.05 16.19
C GLU A 154 28.35 -19.58 14.73
N VAL A 155 28.64 -18.30 14.46
CA VAL A 155 28.66 -17.74 13.09
C VAL A 155 29.68 -18.47 12.21
N ARG A 156 30.88 -18.72 12.74
CA ARG A 156 31.92 -19.42 11.99
C ARG A 156 31.54 -20.88 11.73
N ARG A 157 30.97 -21.56 12.74
CA ARG A 157 30.45 -22.93 12.61
C ARG A 157 29.37 -23.03 11.54
N LEU A 158 28.45 -22.07 11.50
CA LEU A 158 27.41 -22.01 10.46
C LEU A 158 28.03 -21.87 9.07
N LEU A 159 28.97 -20.94 8.89
CA LEU A 159 29.61 -20.72 7.59
C LEU A 159 30.38 -21.96 7.11
N GLU A 160 31.09 -22.65 8.01
CA GLU A 160 31.78 -23.90 7.70
C GLU A 160 30.78 -25.03 7.34
N ALA A 161 29.65 -25.12 8.05
CA ALA A 161 28.61 -26.09 7.73
C ALA A 161 27.91 -25.80 6.39
N LEU A 162 27.75 -24.53 6.01
CA LEU A 162 27.21 -24.12 4.71
C LEU A 162 28.18 -24.42 3.56
N ASP A 163 29.49 -24.23 3.78
CA ASP A 163 30.52 -24.63 2.83
C ASP A 163 30.52 -26.16 2.64
N ASP A 164 30.57 -26.93 3.73
CA ASP A 164 30.62 -28.39 3.69
C ASP A 164 29.37 -29.04 3.05
N GLN A 165 28.17 -28.58 3.44
CA GLN A 165 26.92 -29.22 3.01
C GLN A 165 26.37 -28.70 1.68
N TRP A 166 26.68 -27.45 1.32
CA TRP A 166 26.09 -26.77 0.17
C TRP A 166 27.12 -26.18 -0.81
N GLY A 167 28.42 -26.26 -0.52
CA GLY A 167 29.48 -25.68 -1.35
C GLY A 167 29.48 -24.15 -1.36
N LEU A 168 28.85 -23.52 -0.36
CA LEU A 168 28.61 -22.09 -0.32
C LEU A 168 29.76 -21.37 0.39
N THR A 169 30.78 -21.01 -0.39
CA THR A 169 31.97 -20.27 0.10
C THR A 169 31.79 -18.75 0.04
N GLY A 170 32.49 -18.02 0.91
CA GLY A 170 32.52 -16.55 0.86
C GLY A 170 31.24 -15.87 1.34
N ILE A 171 30.33 -16.64 1.95
CA ILE A 171 29.11 -16.11 2.54
C ILE A 171 29.42 -15.36 3.83
N SER A 172 28.67 -14.28 4.05
CA SER A 172 28.64 -13.50 5.29
C SER A 172 27.32 -13.68 6.02
N VAL A 173 27.30 -13.41 7.32
CA VAL A 173 26.08 -13.40 8.13
C VAL A 173 25.75 -11.96 8.44
N ASP A 174 24.50 -11.56 8.23
CA ASP A 174 24.04 -10.23 8.60
C ASP A 174 24.08 -10.06 10.13
N ASP A 175 24.74 -9.02 10.62
CA ASP A 175 24.90 -8.77 12.06
C ASP A 175 23.55 -8.68 12.80
N ARG A 176 22.48 -8.31 12.09
CA ARG A 176 21.12 -8.18 12.66
C ARG A 176 20.52 -9.53 13.05
N ILE A 177 21.00 -10.64 12.48
CA ILE A 177 20.43 -11.97 12.73
C ILE A 177 21.24 -12.81 13.72
N VAL A 178 22.33 -12.29 14.28
CA VAL A 178 23.18 -13.06 15.21
C VAL A 178 22.38 -13.55 16.42
N ALA A 179 21.49 -12.72 16.97
CA ALA A 179 20.62 -13.10 18.08
C ALA A 179 19.58 -14.16 17.66
N GLU A 180 19.00 -14.03 16.46
CA GLU A 180 18.05 -15.00 15.89
C GLU A 180 18.72 -16.36 15.65
N LEU A 181 19.95 -16.34 15.12
CA LEU A 181 20.78 -17.53 14.91
C LEU A 181 21.06 -18.26 16.24
N GLN A 182 21.47 -17.53 17.28
CA GLN A 182 21.71 -18.11 18.60
C GLN A 182 20.45 -18.75 19.17
N ALA A 183 19.29 -18.10 19.02
CA ALA A 183 18.02 -18.64 19.45
C ALA A 183 17.66 -19.92 18.68
N ALA A 184 17.81 -19.93 17.36
CA ALA A 184 17.52 -21.09 16.51
C ALA A 184 18.39 -22.31 16.87
N LEU A 185 19.67 -22.09 17.16
CA LEU A 185 20.61 -23.13 17.56
C LEU A 185 20.41 -23.65 18.99
N GLY A 186 19.75 -22.88 19.86
CA GLY A 186 19.51 -23.23 21.27
C GLY A 186 18.29 -24.12 21.53
N MET A 187 17.42 -24.36 20.54
CA MET A 187 16.11 -25.02 20.73
C MET A 187 16.11 -26.55 20.60
N GLY A 188 17.27 -27.22 20.64
CA GLY A 188 17.38 -28.68 20.60
C GLY A 188 18.30 -29.17 19.49
N ARG A 189 17.77 -29.92 18.51
CA ARG A 189 18.58 -30.35 17.36
C ARG A 189 19.09 -29.13 16.61
N ARG A 190 20.40 -29.05 16.42
CA ARG A 190 21.11 -27.94 15.73
C ARG A 190 20.95 -28.00 14.20
N THR A 191 19.82 -28.54 13.75
CA THR A 191 19.37 -28.50 12.37
C THR A 191 18.50 -27.27 12.22
N ILE A 192 18.97 -26.29 11.47
CA ILE A 192 18.30 -25.01 11.26
C ILE A 192 18.10 -24.77 9.77
N THR A 193 17.12 -23.95 9.41
CA THR A 193 17.00 -23.41 8.06
C THR A 193 17.51 -21.98 8.06
N VAL A 194 18.39 -21.66 7.11
CA VAL A 194 18.86 -20.28 6.89
C VAL A 194 18.34 -19.75 5.56
N ALA A 195 18.04 -18.46 5.51
CA ALA A 195 17.74 -17.75 4.28
C ALA A 195 18.99 -17.04 3.77
N ILE A 196 19.40 -17.34 2.55
CA ILE A 196 20.58 -16.80 1.89
C ILE A 196 20.10 -15.90 0.77
N ARG A 197 20.56 -14.65 0.79
CA ARG A 197 20.24 -13.62 -0.18
C ARG A 197 21.41 -13.40 -1.11
N ASP A 198 21.14 -13.25 -2.40
CA ASP A 198 22.13 -12.96 -3.46
C ASP A 198 23.36 -13.91 -3.39
N ASP A 199 23.12 -15.16 -2.99
CA ASP A 199 24.10 -16.23 -2.75
C ASP A 199 25.29 -15.89 -1.83
N ASN A 200 25.23 -14.79 -1.07
CA ASN A 200 26.39 -14.30 -0.31
C ASN A 200 26.09 -13.79 1.11
N LEU A 201 24.82 -13.66 1.49
CA LEU A 201 24.44 -13.09 2.77
C LEU A 201 23.34 -13.91 3.44
N VAL A 202 23.62 -14.44 4.63
CA VAL A 202 22.59 -15.03 5.48
C VAL A 202 21.79 -13.91 6.15
N VAL A 203 20.49 -13.86 5.89
CA VAL A 203 19.59 -12.77 6.32
C VAL A 203 18.47 -13.20 7.26
N ALA A 204 18.33 -14.51 7.53
CA ALA A 204 17.44 -15.05 8.56
C ALA A 204 17.82 -16.50 8.91
N ALA A 205 17.41 -16.97 10.10
CA ALA A 205 17.62 -18.32 10.60
C ALA A 205 16.42 -18.80 11.43
N TRP A 206 15.99 -20.05 11.22
CA TRP A 206 14.90 -20.68 11.98
C TRP A 206 15.28 -22.07 12.45
N PRO A 207 14.80 -22.52 13.63
CA PRO A 207 14.96 -23.90 14.05
C PRO A 207 14.17 -24.85 13.13
N GLY A 208 14.78 -26.00 12.81
CA GLY A 208 14.15 -27.05 12.01
C GLY A 208 14.00 -26.69 10.52
N LEU A 209 13.13 -27.44 9.84
CA LEU A 209 12.85 -27.28 8.42
C LEU A 209 11.88 -26.13 8.16
N ARG A 210 12.26 -25.24 7.25
CA ARG A 210 11.38 -24.29 6.59
C ARG A 210 11.55 -24.46 5.09
N ASP A 211 10.48 -24.88 4.42
CA ASP A 211 10.50 -25.31 3.02
C ASP A 211 9.90 -24.27 2.06
N ARG A 212 9.36 -23.17 2.59
CA ARG A 212 8.67 -22.16 1.79
C ARG A 212 9.23 -20.76 2.02
N ALA A 213 9.66 -20.14 0.92
CA ALA A 213 9.98 -18.73 0.84
C ALA A 213 9.10 -18.08 -0.24
N LEU A 214 8.49 -16.95 0.11
CA LEU A 214 7.65 -16.19 -0.80
C LEU A 214 8.31 -14.85 -1.10
N GLY A 215 8.11 -14.35 -2.31
CA GLY A 215 8.52 -13.02 -2.74
C GLY A 215 7.32 -12.27 -3.28
N VAL A 216 7.40 -10.94 -3.28
CA VAL A 216 6.38 -10.11 -3.93
C VAL A 216 7.05 -9.24 -4.98
N ALA A 217 6.59 -9.36 -6.23
CA ALA A 217 6.94 -8.43 -7.29
C ALA A 217 5.96 -7.26 -7.28
N ILE A 218 6.47 -6.03 -7.19
CA ILE A 218 5.67 -4.80 -7.15
C ILE A 218 6.05 -3.93 -8.36
N ASP A 219 5.06 -3.55 -9.16
CA ASP A 219 5.18 -2.55 -10.21
C ASP A 219 4.49 -1.25 -9.76
N VAL A 220 5.27 -0.19 -9.53
CA VAL A 220 4.77 1.13 -9.10
C VAL A 220 4.63 2.03 -10.33
N GLY A 221 3.52 1.90 -11.03
CA GLY A 221 3.15 2.82 -12.11
C GLY A 221 2.67 4.19 -11.58
N SER A 222 2.62 5.18 -12.47
CA SER A 222 2.10 6.52 -12.13
C SER A 222 0.64 6.47 -11.71
N THR A 223 -0.18 5.64 -12.36
CA THR A 223 -1.62 5.53 -12.08
C THR A 223 -1.98 4.27 -11.30
N THR A 224 -1.27 3.16 -11.57
CA THR A 224 -1.62 1.83 -11.06
C THR A 224 -0.40 1.23 -10.38
N ILE A 225 -0.61 0.61 -9.22
CA ILE A 225 0.36 -0.22 -8.53
C ILE A 225 -0.13 -1.66 -8.64
N ALA A 226 0.70 -2.55 -9.17
CA ALA A 226 0.40 -3.97 -9.29
C ALA A 226 1.33 -4.78 -8.39
N GLY A 227 0.80 -5.87 -7.83
CA GLY A 227 1.55 -6.78 -6.97
C GLY A 227 1.28 -8.23 -7.34
N HIS A 228 2.33 -9.05 -7.35
CA HIS A 228 2.26 -10.49 -7.56
C HIS A 228 3.02 -11.20 -6.44
N LEU A 229 2.32 -12.03 -5.67
CA LEU A 229 2.92 -12.89 -4.67
C LEU A 229 3.37 -14.18 -5.35
N CYS A 230 4.66 -14.49 -5.24
CA CYS A 230 5.29 -15.62 -5.91
C CYS A 230 5.90 -16.58 -4.89
N ASP A 231 5.79 -17.87 -5.18
CA ASP A 231 6.59 -18.89 -4.53
C ASP A 231 8.01 -18.87 -5.13
N LEU A 232 9.03 -18.60 -4.32
CA LEU A 232 10.40 -18.43 -4.82
C LEU A 232 11.06 -19.75 -5.24
N ALA A 233 10.57 -20.89 -4.75
CA ALA A 233 11.12 -22.19 -5.12
C ALA A 233 10.60 -22.68 -6.47
N THR A 234 9.36 -22.29 -6.82
CA THR A 234 8.69 -22.78 -8.05
C THR A 234 8.44 -21.68 -9.09
N GLY A 235 8.61 -20.41 -8.74
CA GLY A 235 8.24 -19.26 -9.57
C GLY A 235 6.73 -19.00 -9.64
N THR A 236 5.89 -19.91 -9.13
CA THR A 236 4.44 -19.84 -9.27
C THR A 236 3.87 -18.56 -8.67
N VAL A 237 3.04 -17.84 -9.42
CA VAL A 237 2.26 -16.70 -8.90
C VAL A 237 1.06 -17.24 -8.12
N LEU A 238 1.07 -17.01 -6.82
CA LEU A 238 0.05 -17.47 -5.87
C LEU A 238 -1.13 -16.50 -5.77
N ALA A 239 -0.86 -15.20 -5.83
CA ALA A 239 -1.88 -14.15 -5.77
C ALA A 239 -1.46 -12.95 -6.61
N THR A 240 -2.46 -12.21 -7.11
CA THR A 240 -2.27 -11.00 -7.89
C THR A 240 -3.27 -9.95 -7.42
N ALA A 241 -2.78 -8.73 -7.18
CA ALA A 241 -3.61 -7.63 -6.72
C ALA A 241 -3.18 -6.32 -7.39
N GLY A 242 -4.11 -5.37 -7.46
CA GLY A 242 -3.86 -4.02 -7.99
C GLY A 242 -4.50 -2.97 -7.11
N ALA A 243 -3.87 -1.80 -7.08
CA ALA A 243 -4.37 -0.61 -6.40
C ALA A 243 -4.08 0.62 -7.24
N MET A 244 -4.93 1.64 -7.12
CA MET A 244 -4.62 2.93 -7.72
C MET A 244 -3.48 3.60 -6.95
N ASN A 245 -2.55 4.22 -7.67
CA ASN A 245 -1.47 4.96 -7.05
C ASN A 245 -2.04 6.22 -6.37
N PRO A 246 -2.03 6.30 -5.03
CA PRO A 246 -2.65 7.39 -4.29
C PRO A 246 -1.90 8.72 -4.45
N GLN A 247 -0.70 8.69 -5.06
CA GLN A 247 0.06 9.89 -5.34
C GLN A 247 -0.56 10.74 -6.46
N ILE A 248 -1.57 10.23 -7.19
CA ILE A 248 -2.33 11.01 -8.17
C ILE A 248 -2.89 12.31 -7.55
N ARG A 249 -3.28 12.29 -6.27
CA ARG A 249 -3.80 13.47 -5.57
C ARG A 249 -2.79 14.62 -5.44
N PHE A 250 -1.49 14.29 -5.49
CA PHE A 250 -0.41 15.27 -5.48
C PHE A 250 0.08 15.63 -6.88
N GLY A 251 -0.41 14.93 -7.92
CA GLY A 251 0.00 15.10 -9.30
C GLY A 251 -0.38 13.88 -10.14
N GLU A 252 -1.11 14.11 -11.23
CA GLU A 252 -1.57 13.06 -12.15
C GLU A 252 -0.41 12.40 -12.92
N ASP A 253 0.66 13.16 -13.16
CA ASP A 253 1.87 12.71 -13.85
C ASP A 253 3.14 12.96 -13.01
N LEU A 254 4.25 12.38 -13.46
CA LEU A 254 5.52 12.43 -12.75
C LEU A 254 6.03 13.87 -12.57
N MET A 255 5.89 14.73 -13.58
CA MET A 255 6.38 16.12 -13.51
C MET A 255 5.56 16.93 -12.51
N SER A 256 4.24 16.78 -12.50
CA SER A 256 3.37 17.45 -11.55
C SER A 256 3.65 17.05 -10.09
N ARG A 257 4.02 15.80 -9.83
CA ARG A 257 4.46 15.33 -8.50
C ARG A 257 5.80 15.93 -8.09
N VAL A 258 6.75 16.01 -9.01
CA VAL A 258 8.05 16.68 -8.77
C VAL A 258 7.80 18.15 -8.41
N SER A 259 6.96 18.85 -9.18
CA SER A 259 6.57 20.23 -8.87
C SER A 259 5.90 20.35 -7.50
N TYR A 260 4.98 19.44 -7.15
CA TYR A 260 4.35 19.42 -5.84
C TYR A 260 5.38 19.34 -4.72
N VAL A 261 6.34 18.41 -4.79
CA VAL A 261 7.41 18.28 -3.80
C VAL A 261 8.30 19.53 -3.74
N MET A 262 8.62 20.14 -4.89
CA MET A 262 9.43 21.36 -4.94
C MET A 262 8.72 22.58 -4.32
N MET A 263 7.39 22.63 -4.43
CA MET A 263 6.58 23.76 -3.97
C MET A 263 6.05 23.60 -2.54
N ASN A 264 6.02 22.38 -2.01
CA ASN A 264 5.44 22.07 -0.71
C ASN A 264 6.49 21.39 0.18
N PRO A 265 7.11 22.11 1.13
CA PRO A 265 8.03 21.52 2.10
C PRO A 265 7.37 20.34 2.85
N GLY A 266 8.02 19.17 2.86
CA GLY A 266 7.46 17.94 3.43
C GLY A 266 6.59 17.12 2.47
N GLY A 267 6.38 17.60 1.24
CA GLY A 267 5.65 16.88 0.20
C GLY A 267 6.26 15.52 -0.14
N GLU A 268 7.58 15.39 -0.06
CA GLU A 268 8.30 14.12 -0.22
C GLU A 268 7.89 13.07 0.81
N VAL A 269 7.66 13.49 2.07
CA VAL A 269 7.19 12.61 3.13
C VAL A 269 5.74 12.20 2.88
N ALA A 270 4.89 13.15 2.47
CA ALA A 270 3.50 12.87 2.12
C ALA A 270 3.38 11.86 0.96
N LEU A 271 4.14 12.05 -0.13
CA LEU A 271 4.17 11.13 -1.26
C LEU A 271 4.69 9.74 -0.87
N THR A 272 5.72 9.69 -0.02
CA THR A 272 6.32 8.43 0.46
C THR A 272 5.34 7.66 1.36
N ASN A 273 4.67 8.35 2.28
CA ASN A 273 3.67 7.73 3.15
C ASN A 273 2.48 7.21 2.36
N ALA A 274 2.00 7.99 1.38
CA ALA A 274 0.88 7.59 0.54
C ALA A 274 1.16 6.29 -0.22
N VAL A 275 2.33 6.15 -0.86
CA VAL A 275 2.66 4.91 -1.58
C VAL A 275 2.88 3.74 -0.61
N ARG A 276 3.54 3.95 0.53
CA ARG A 276 3.76 2.89 1.53
C ARG A 276 2.48 2.33 2.11
N GLU A 277 1.51 3.19 2.45
CA GLU A 277 0.21 2.76 2.97
C GLU A 277 -0.54 1.86 1.98
N VAL A 278 -0.51 2.21 0.69
CA VAL A 278 -1.12 1.37 -0.35
C VAL A 278 -0.34 0.08 -0.57
N LEU A 279 0.99 0.10 -0.50
CA LEU A 279 1.80 -1.12 -0.58
C LEU A 279 1.51 -2.07 0.60
N ASP A 280 1.40 -1.56 1.82
CA ASP A 280 1.07 -2.36 3.00
C ASP A 280 -0.31 -3.02 2.86
N GLY A 281 -1.31 -2.26 2.40
CA GLY A 281 -2.64 -2.79 2.09
C GLY A 281 -2.60 -3.87 1.00
N LEU A 282 -1.88 -3.59 -0.09
CA LEU A 282 -1.72 -4.51 -1.22
C LEU A 282 -1.04 -5.82 -0.81
N LEU A 283 0.00 -5.74 0.03
CA LEU A 283 0.67 -6.92 0.60
C LEU A 283 -0.27 -7.73 1.49
N GLY A 284 -1.08 -7.07 2.32
CA GLY A 284 -2.11 -7.73 3.11
C GLY A 284 -3.14 -8.46 2.23
N ASP A 285 -3.59 -7.84 1.15
CA ASP A 285 -4.52 -8.44 0.20
C ASP A 285 -3.93 -9.66 -0.51
N LEU A 286 -2.65 -9.60 -0.90
CA LEU A 286 -1.95 -10.70 -1.55
C LEU A 286 -1.79 -11.89 -0.61
N CYS A 287 -1.32 -11.65 0.61
CA CYS A 287 -1.15 -12.68 1.63
C CYS A 287 -2.48 -13.29 2.08
N GLY A 288 -3.58 -12.53 2.05
CA GLY A 288 -4.92 -13.04 2.39
C GLY A 288 -5.58 -13.87 1.28
N GLN A 289 -5.07 -13.84 0.05
CA GLN A 289 -5.61 -14.58 -1.10
C GLN A 289 -4.86 -15.90 -1.40
N ALA A 290 -3.63 -16.04 -0.90
CA ALA A 290 -2.77 -17.21 -1.08
C ALA A 290 -2.87 -18.21 0.07
#